data_AF-A0A3D5KP78-F1
#
_entry.id   AF-A0A3D5KP78-F1
#
_cell.length_a   1.000
_cell.length_b   1.000
_cell.length_c   1.000
_cell.angle_alpha   90.00
_cell.angle_beta   90.00
_cell.angle_gamma   90.00
#
_symmetry.space_group_name_H-M   'P 1'
#
loop_
_entity.id
_entity.type
_entity.pdbx_description
1 polymer ?
#
loop_
_entity_poly.entity_id
_entity_poly.type
_entity_poly.pdbx_seq_one_letter_code
_entity_poly.pdbx_strand_id
1 'polypeptide(L)' 'YFMMGDNRDNSLDSRYWGFVPEDHIVGKGFFIWLSLDKYGSFFDKIRWRRFFKLIN' A
#
# COMPACT_ATOMS: atom_id res chain seq x y z
N TYR A 1 -7.01 8.44 14.79
CA TYR A 1 -5.73 7.79 14.42
C TYR A 1 -4.86 8.75 13.63
N PHE A 2 -3.54 8.72 13.86
CA PHE A 2 -2.57 9.46 13.05
C PHE A 2 -2.02 8.52 11.98
N MET A 3 -2.23 8.82 10.71
CA MET A 3 -1.78 8.00 9.58
C MET A 3 -0.50 8.59 8.98
N MET A 4 0.47 7.74 8.67
CA MET A 4 1.72 8.15 8.02
C MET A 4 2.07 7.15 6.93
N GLY A 5 2.33 7.64 5.72
CA GLY A 5 2.76 6.77 4.61
C GLY A 5 4.22 6.39 4.71
N ASP A 6 4.59 5.21 4.20
CA ASP A 6 5.99 4.76 4.18
C ASP A 6 6.88 5.61 3.25
N ASN A 7 6.32 6.11 2.14
CA ASN A 7 7.01 7.04 1.24
C ASN A 7 6.92 8.48 1.79
N ARG A 8 7.70 8.76 2.83
CA ARG A 8 7.54 9.94 3.71
C ARG A 8 7.58 11.28 2.99
N ASP A 9 8.45 11.44 2.01
CA ASP A 9 8.62 12.70 1.28
C ASP A 9 7.53 12.91 0.22
N ASN A 10 6.83 11.83 -0.16
CA ASN A 10 5.82 11.85 -1.20
C ASN A 10 4.51 11.20 -0.73
N SER A 11 4.10 11.56 0.49
CA SER A 11 2.83 11.13 1.08
C SER A 11 2.09 12.32 1.65
N LEU A 12 0.89 12.57 1.14
CA LEU A 12 -0.07 13.52 1.72
C LEU A 12 -0.87 12.79 2.79
N ASP A 13 -0.33 12.74 4.00
CA ASP A 13 -0.90 12.01 5.15
C ASP A 13 -1.26 12.95 6.33
N SER A 14 -1.49 12.40 7.52
CA SER A 14 -1.97 13.16 8.69
C SER A 14 -1.08 14.34 9.10
N ARG A 15 0.18 14.40 8.63
CA ARG A 15 1.04 15.59 8.78
C ARG A 15 0.45 16.83 8.11
N TYR A 16 -0.39 16.67 7.09
CA TYR A 16 -0.99 17.77 6.33
C TYR A 16 -2.48 17.97 6.65
N TRP A 17 -3.25 16.89 6.81
CA TRP A 17 -4.72 16.97 6.96
C TRP A 17 -5.25 16.52 8.34
N GLY A 18 -4.37 16.23 9.31
CA GLY A 18 -4.75 15.92 10.69
C GLY A 18 -5.16 14.46 10.95
N PHE A 19 -5.87 14.21 12.05
CA PHE A 19 -6.21 12.85 12.49
C PHE A 19 -7.42 12.26 11.75
N VAL A 20 -7.40 10.94 11.51
CA VAL A 20 -8.55 10.17 10.96
C VAL A 20 -9.45 9.66 12.10
N PRO A 21 -10.75 9.97 12.10
CA PRO A 21 -11.75 9.35 12.98
C PRO A 21 -11.84 7.82 12.82
N GLU A 22 -12.27 7.10 13.86
CA GLU A 22 -12.32 5.62 13.84
C GLU A 22 -13.33 5.05 12.83
N ASP A 23 -14.48 5.70 12.68
CA ASP A 23 -15.56 5.35 11.76
C ASP A 23 -15.16 5.44 10.28
N HIS A 24 -14.07 6.13 9.96
CA HIS A 24 -13.48 6.15 8.62
C HIS A 24 -12.50 5.00 8.34
N ILE A 25 -12.22 4.12 9.32
CA ILE A 25 -11.33 2.97 9.15
C ILE A 25 -12.14 1.75 8.70
N VAL A 26 -11.86 1.27 7.48
CA VAL A 26 -12.54 0.10 6.91
C VAL A 26 -11.88 -1.23 7.34
N GLY A 27 -10.56 -1.26 7.50
CA GLY A 27 -9.85 -2.49 7.88
C GLY A 27 -8.33 -2.44 7.68
N LYS A 28 -7.66 -3.58 7.85
CA LYS A 28 -6.20 -3.75 7.70
C LYS A 28 -5.88 -4.60 6.46
N GLY A 29 -4.99 -4.09 5.59
CA GLY A 29 -4.44 -4.89 4.50
C GLY A 29 -3.55 -6.04 5.03
N PHE A 30 -3.80 -7.27 4.58
CA PHE A 30 -3.13 -8.47 5.10
C PHE A 30 -2.04 -9.03 4.18
N PHE A 31 -2.27 -9.06 2.87
CA PHE A 31 -1.33 -9.64 1.90
C PHE A 31 -1.48 -9.03 0.51
N ILE A 32 -0.48 -9.28 -0.35
CA ILE A 32 -0.49 -8.86 -1.75
C ILE A 32 -0.95 -10.04 -2.63
N TRP A 33 -2.16 -9.94 -3.19
CA TRP A 33 -2.70 -10.97 -4.09
C TRP A 33 -2.17 -10.86 -5.52
N LEU A 34 -1.86 -9.64 -6.00
CA LEU A 34 -1.30 -9.42 -7.33
C LEU A 34 -0.38 -8.20 -7.34
N SER A 35 0.70 -8.30 -8.10
CA SER A 35 1.58 -7.17 -8.37
C SER A 35 2.06 -7.23 -9.82
N LEU A 36 1.77 -6.17 -10.57
CA LEU A 36 2.14 -6.06 -11.97
C LEU A 36 3.25 -5.02 -12.15
N ASP A 37 4.18 -5.33 -13.04
CA ASP A 37 5.11 -4.35 -13.57
C ASP A 37 4.47 -3.64 -14.76
N LYS A 38 4.39 -2.30 -14.68
CA LYS A 38 3.85 -1.48 -15.76
C LYS A 38 4.67 -1.63 -17.05
N TYR A 39 5.96 -1.90 -16.93
CA TYR A 39 6.91 -1.96 -18.06
C TYR A 39 7.37 -3.38 -18.39
N GLY A 40 6.87 -4.41 -17.68
CA GLY A 40 7.24 -5.80 -17.92
C GLY A 40 6.63 -6.36 -19.21
N SER A 41 7.43 -7.14 -19.94
CA SER A 41 7.00 -7.92 -21.11
C SER A 41 6.03 -9.04 -20.70
N PHE A 42 5.28 -9.57 -21.68
CA PHE A 42 4.14 -10.49 -21.49
C PHE A 42 4.26 -11.50 -20.33
N PHE A 43 5.37 -12.24 -20.23
CA PHE A 43 5.61 -13.23 -19.17
C PHE A 43 6.27 -12.68 -17.88
N ASP A 44 7.02 -11.59 -17.97
CA ASP A 44 7.71 -10.94 -16.83
C ASP A 44 6.87 -9.84 -16.17
N LYS A 45 5.64 -9.65 -16.63
CA LYS A 45 4.74 -8.63 -16.12
C LYS A 45 4.30 -8.88 -14.69
N ILE A 46 4.25 -10.15 -14.27
CA ILE A 46 3.82 -10.51 -12.92
C ILE A 46 5.05 -10.54 -12.00
N ARG A 47 5.00 -9.75 -10.92
CA ARG A 47 6.06 -9.71 -9.90
C ARG A 47 5.86 -10.85 -8.89
N TRP A 48 6.20 -12.07 -9.30
CA TRP A 48 6.00 -13.30 -8.53
C TRP A 48 6.53 -13.25 -7.09
N ARG A 49 7.66 -12.57 -6.85
CA ARG A 49 8.24 -12.39 -5.50
C ARG A 49 7.29 -11.69 -4.50
N ARG A 50 6.28 -10.97 -4.99
CA ARG A 50 5.31 -10.26 -4.14
C ARG A 50 4.01 -11.04 -3.95
N PHE A 51 3.80 -12.14 -4.69
CA PHE A 51 2.58 -12.94 -4.60
C PHE A 51 2.46 -13.57 -3.21
N PHE A 52 1.32 -13.38 -2.56
CA PHE A 52 1.04 -13.79 -1.17
C PHE A 52 2.04 -13.30 -0.12
N LYS A 53 2.79 -12.23 -0.41
CA LYS A 53 3.63 -11.60 0.61
C LYS A 53 2.73 -10.94 1.67
N LEU A 54 2.92 -11.31 2.93
CA LEU A 54 2.26 -10.68 4.08
C LEU A 54 2.79 -9.25 4.30
N ILE A 55 1.92 -8.37 4.75
CA ILE A 55 2.25 -6.98 5.11
C ILE A 55 2.51 -6.96 6.63
N ASN A 56 3.74 -6.62 7.02
CA ASN A 56 4.13 -6.41 8.42
C ASN A 56 3.79 -4.99 8.87
#